data_AF-A0A7J9YDH7-F1
#
_entry.id   AF-A0A7J9YDH7-F1
#
_cell.length_a   1.000
_cell.length_b   1.000
_cell.length_c   1.000
_cell.angle_alpha   90.00
_cell.angle_beta   90.00
_cell.angle_gamma   90.00
#
_symmetry.space_group_name_H-M   'P 1'
#
loop_
_entity.id
_entity.type
_entity.pdbx_description
1 polymer ?
#
loop_
_entity_poly.entity_id
_entity_poly.type
_entity_poly.pdbx_seq_one_letter_code
_entity_poly.pdbx_strand_id
1 'polypeptide(L)'
;MLLVPTTLVALAEGFLREFFGLLALLACVGAIFSGVTSGQLGWATGAVLAGIAGAVLVLVALIRRWSFGRQWGVYVGVLLVEGGLIAAVENLTP
;
A
#
# COMPACT_ATOMS: atom_id res chain seq x y z
N MET A 1 -27.66 24.40 -11.97
CA MET A 1 -26.26 24.36 -12.44
C MET A 1 -25.33 24.28 -11.24
N LEU A 2 -25.04 23.07 -10.74
CA LEU A 2 -24.01 22.81 -9.70
C LEU A 2 -23.70 21.28 -9.61
N LEU A 3 -23.86 20.54 -10.72
CA LEU A 3 -23.57 19.09 -10.80
C LEU A 3 -22.09 18.79 -11.15
N VAL A 4 -21.40 19.79 -11.73
CA VAL A 4 -19.98 19.72 -12.10
C VAL A 4 -19.02 19.47 -10.92
N PRO A 5 -19.22 20.04 -9.70
CA PRO A 5 -18.34 19.76 -8.58
C PRO A 5 -18.45 18.29 -8.14
N THR A 6 -19.66 17.75 -8.07
CA THR A 6 -19.90 16.38 -7.58
C THR A 6 -19.39 15.32 -8.56
N THR A 7 -19.48 15.55 -9.88
CA THR A 7 -18.95 14.62 -10.87
C THR A 7 -17.42 14.61 -10.89
N LEU A 8 -16.78 15.78 -10.74
CA LEU A 8 -15.32 15.88 -10.63
C LEU A 8 -14.79 15.25 -9.34
N VAL A 9 -15.49 15.42 -8.22
CA VAL A 9 -15.13 14.78 -6.95
C VAL A 9 -15.23 13.26 -7.06
N ALA A 10 -16.31 12.73 -7.64
CA ALA A 10 -16.45 11.29 -7.85
C ALA A 10 -15.39 10.72 -8.80
N LEU A 11 -15.01 11.47 -9.84
CA LEU A 11 -13.94 11.09 -10.75
C LEU A 11 -12.57 11.08 -10.04
N ALA A 12 -12.29 12.12 -9.23
CA ALA A 12 -11.07 12.22 -8.44
C ALA A 12 -10.97 11.11 -7.38
N GLU A 13 -12.07 10.76 -6.71
CA GLU A 13 -12.14 9.63 -5.78
C GLU A 13 -11.88 8.30 -6.49
N GLY A 14 -12.49 8.09 -7.67
CA GLY A 14 -12.23 6.90 -8.48
C GLY A 14 -10.76 6.80 -8.89
N PHE A 15 -10.19 7.89 -9.40
CA PHE A 15 -8.80 7.95 -9.83
C PHE A 15 -7.82 7.73 -8.66
N LEU A 16 -8.04 8.38 -7.52
CA LEU A 16 -7.24 8.16 -6.31
C LEU A 16 -7.33 6.70 -5.85
N ARG A 17 -8.51 6.10 -5.82
CA ARG A 17 -8.70 4.72 -5.38
C ARG A 17 -7.88 3.75 -6.24
N GLU A 18 -7.91 3.92 -7.56
CA GLU A 18 -7.16 3.09 -8.50
C GLU A 18 -5.64 3.31 -8.36
N PHE A 19 -5.22 4.58 -8.31
CA PHE A 19 -3.81 4.98 -8.23
C PHE A 19 -3.15 4.52 -6.92
N PHE A 20 -3.83 4.71 -5.78
CA PHE A 20 -3.35 4.25 -4.48
C PHE A 20 -3.39 2.73 -4.35
N GLY A 21 -4.37 2.05 -4.96
CA GLY A 21 -4.40 0.59 -5.02
C GLY A 21 -3.18 0.02 -5.77
N LEU A 22 -2.85 0.61 -6.92
CA LEU A 22 -1.66 0.27 -7.71
C LEU A 22 -0.36 0.55 -6.94
N LEU A 23 -0.25 1.71 -6.30
CA LEU A 23 0.91 2.08 -5.47
C LEU A 23 1.10 1.13 -4.30
N ALA A 24 0.03 0.77 -3.60
CA ALA A 24 0.10 -0.15 -2.47
C ALA A 24 0.52 -1.56 -2.91
N LEU A 25 0.03 -2.03 -4.06
CA LEU A 25 0.48 -3.29 -4.67
C LEU A 25 1.96 -3.25 -5.05
N LEU A 26 2.41 -2.17 -5.69
CA LEU A 26 3.82 -1.96 -6.03
C LEU A 26 4.71 -1.95 -4.78
N ALA A 27 4.26 -1.31 -3.71
CA ALA A 27 4.98 -1.30 -2.43
C ALA A 27 5.10 -2.71 -1.84
N CYS A 28 4.03 -3.52 -1.88
CA CYS A 28 4.07 -4.92 -1.41
C CYS A 28 5.07 -5.77 -2.21
N VAL A 29 5.10 -5.59 -3.53
CA VAL A 29 6.08 -6.27 -4.40
C VAL A 29 7.50 -5.81 -4.04
N GLY A 30 7.71 -4.51 -3.85
CA GLY A 30 8.99 -3.95 -3.43
C GLY A 30 9.48 -4.52 -2.10
N ALA A 31 8.58 -4.66 -1.12
CA ALA A 31 8.87 -5.23 0.18
C ALA A 31 9.31 -6.70 0.08
N ILE A 32 8.57 -7.51 -0.68
CA ILE A 32 8.92 -8.91 -0.95
C ILE A 32 10.30 -9.00 -1.62
N PHE A 33 10.55 -8.19 -2.65
CA PHE A 33 11.86 -8.17 -3.32
C PHE A 33 12.98 -7.76 -2.38
N SER A 34 12.79 -6.71 -1.58
CA SER A 34 13.79 -6.25 -0.59
C SER A 34 14.11 -7.33 0.44
N GLY A 35 13.10 -8.07 0.89
CA GLY A 35 13.27 -9.19 1.79
C GLY A 35 14.09 -10.31 1.16
N VAL A 36 13.72 -10.73 -0.05
CA VAL A 36 14.40 -11.81 -0.79
C VAL A 36 15.86 -11.45 -1.10
N THR A 37 16.18 -10.19 -1.36
CA THR A 37 17.54 -9.75 -1.70
C THR A 37 18.40 -9.39 -0.48
N SER A 38 17.82 -9.25 0.72
CA SER A 38 18.53 -8.79 1.93
C SER A 38 19.61 -9.74 2.47
N GLY A 39 19.59 -11.02 2.09
CA GLY A 39 20.55 -12.03 2.58
C GLY A 39 20.46 -12.37 4.08
N GLN A 40 19.61 -11.68 4.85
CA GLN A 40 19.39 -11.90 6.28
C GLN A 40 18.02 -12.54 6.52
N LEU A 41 17.98 -13.78 7.00
CA LEU A 41 16.74 -14.56 7.18
C LEU A 41 15.65 -13.84 8.01
N GLY A 42 16.04 -13.14 9.08
CA GLY A 42 15.09 -12.40 9.92
C GLY A 42 14.46 -11.21 9.22
N TRP A 43 15.25 -10.47 8.44
CA TRP A 43 14.77 -9.33 7.67
C TRP A 43 13.95 -9.79 6.45
N ALA A 44 14.43 -10.83 5.77
CA ALA A 44 13.76 -11.45 4.63
C ALA A 44 12.34 -11.94 4.97
N THR A 45 12.20 -12.68 6.07
CA THR A 45 10.91 -13.21 6.50
C THR A 45 9.96 -12.10 6.95
N GLY A 46 10.45 -11.10 7.69
CA GLY A 46 9.66 -9.95 8.13
C GLY A 46 9.09 -9.15 6.97
N ALA A 47 9.92 -8.84 5.97
CA ALA A 47 9.50 -8.05 4.81
C ALA A 47 8.59 -8.81 3.84
N VAL A 48 8.83 -10.11 3.63
CA VAL A 48 7.95 -10.95 2.83
C VAL A 48 6.57 -11.07 3.49
N LEU A 49 6.52 -11.30 4.81
CA LEU A 49 5.25 -11.37 5.54
C LEU A 49 4.51 -10.02 5.58
N ALA A 50 5.24 -8.90 5.73
CA ALA A 50 4.67 -7.56 5.67
C ALA A 50 4.05 -7.29 4.29
N GLY A 51 4.79 -7.56 3.21
CA GLY A 51 4.30 -7.39 1.84
C GLY A 51 3.08 -8.26 1.52
N ILE A 52 3.06 -9.52 1.97
CA ILE A 52 1.89 -10.40 1.79
C ILE A 52 0.69 -9.87 2.59
N ALA A 53 0.89 -9.47 3.85
CA ALA A 53 -0.18 -8.94 4.69
C ALA A 53 -0.75 -7.63 4.12
N GLY A 54 0.12 -6.74 3.63
CA GLY A 54 -0.26 -5.49 2.96
C GLY A 54 -1.09 -5.77 1.70
N ALA A 55 -0.65 -6.69 0.85
CA ALA A 55 -1.35 -7.06 -0.38
C ALA A 55 -2.74 -7.65 -0.08
N VAL A 56 -2.83 -8.53 0.93
CA VAL A 56 -4.11 -9.10 1.38
C VAL A 56 -5.04 -8.02 1.91
N LEU A 57 -4.55 -7.08 2.71
CA LEU A 57 -5.36 -5.96 3.23
C LEU A 57 -5.89 -5.07 2.10
N VAL A 58 -5.07 -4.74 1.11
CA VAL A 58 -5.45 -3.99 -0.09
C VAL A 58 -6.54 -4.74 -0.88
N LEU A 59 -6.33 -6.03 -1.14
CA LEU A 59 -7.31 -6.88 -1.84
C LEU A 59 -8.63 -6.99 -1.09
N VAL A 60 -8.60 -7.18 0.24
CA VAL A 60 -9.81 -7.24 1.07
C VAL A 60 -10.55 -5.90 1.05
N ALA A 61 -9.83 -4.78 1.11
CA ALA A 61 -10.42 -3.45 1.05
C ALA A 61 -11.11 -3.19 -0.31
N LEU A 62 -10.52 -3.67 -1.41
CA LEU A 62 -11.11 -3.63 -2.75
C LEU A 62 -12.35 -4.52 -2.87
N ILE A 63 -12.24 -5.79 -2.49
CA ILE A 63 -13.32 -6.79 -2.61
C ILE A 63 -14.53 -6.40 -1.76
N ARG A 64 -14.30 -5.96 -0.50
CA ARG A 64 -15.39 -5.57 0.41
C ARG A 64 -16.00 -4.21 0.08
N ARG A 65 -15.54 -3.52 -0.99
CA ARG A 65 -16.01 -2.18 -1.40
C ARG A 65 -16.17 -1.22 -0.23
N TRP A 66 -15.16 -1.17 0.66
CA TRP A 66 -15.23 -0.28 1.83
C TRP A 66 -15.43 1.19 1.42
N SER A 67 -16.05 1.96 2.30
CA SER A 67 -16.24 3.41 2.09
C SER A 67 -14.88 4.07 1.81
N PHE A 68 -14.89 5.14 1.00
CA PHE A 68 -13.67 5.79 0.52
C PHE A 68 -12.67 6.08 1.65
N GLY A 69 -13.14 6.67 2.76
CA GLY A 69 -12.30 6.96 3.92
C GLY A 69 -11.69 5.72 4.60
N ARG A 70 -12.40 4.58 4.63
CA ARG A 70 -11.87 3.32 5.18
C ARG A 70 -10.82 2.69 4.28
N GLN A 71 -10.98 2.76 2.96
CA GLN A 71 -9.95 2.30 2.03
C GLN A 71 -8.70 3.19 2.07
N TRP A 72 -8.91 4.50 2.18
CA TRP A 72 -7.83 5.47 2.33
C TRP A 72 -6.98 5.18 3.57
N GLY A 73 -7.61 4.86 4.71
CA GLY A 73 -6.89 4.47 5.92
C GLY A 73 -6.04 3.20 5.73
N VAL A 74 -6.53 2.21 4.98
CA VAL A 74 -5.77 0.99 4.69
C VAL A 74 -4.59 1.29 3.76
N TYR A 75 -4.80 2.05 2.68
CA TYR A 75 -3.71 2.37 1.73
C TYR A 75 -2.61 3.21 2.38
N VAL A 76 -2.97 4.24 3.15
CA VAL A 76 -2.00 5.04 3.90
C VAL A 76 -1.30 4.21 4.95
N GLY A 77 -2.02 3.33 5.65
CA GLY A 77 -1.43 2.42 6.63
C GLY A 77 -0.39 1.49 6.01
N VAL A 78 -0.73 0.87 4.87
CA VAL A 78 0.21 0.00 4.12
C VAL A 78 1.41 0.81 3.64
N LEU A 79 1.20 1.99 3.04
CA LEU A 79 2.30 2.84 2.58
C LEU A 79 3.22 3.29 3.71
N LEU A 80 2.69 3.61 4.89
CA LEU A 80 3.49 4.00 6.05
C LEU A 80 4.29 2.82 6.62
N VAL A 81 3.68 1.64 6.70
CA VAL A 81 4.36 0.44 7.19
C VAL A 81 5.48 0.04 6.23
N GLU A 82 5.20 -0.02 4.93
CA GLU A 82 6.18 -0.39 3.91
C GLU A 82 7.28 0.67 3.76
N GLY A 83 6.90 1.95 3.75
CA GLY A 83 7.86 3.06 3.73
C GLY A 83 8.75 3.08 4.98
N GLY A 84 8.19 2.77 6.15
CA GLY A 84 8.93 2.61 7.39
C GLY A 84 9.88 1.42 7.36
N LEU A 85 9.46 0.30 6.74
CA LEU A 85 10.31 -0.87 6.54
C LEU A 85 11.51 -0.54 5.65
N ILE A 86 11.29 0.15 4.52
CA ILE A 86 12.34 0.58 3.60
C ILE A 86 13.30 1.56 4.28
N ALA A 87 12.78 2.56 5.00
CA ALA A 87 13.62 3.50 5.74
C ALA A 87 14.45 2.80 6.84
N ALA A 88 13.90 1.74 7.46
CA ALA A 88 14.64 0.92 8.40
C ALA A 88 15.76 0.11 7.72
N VAL A 89 15.55 -0.42 6.49
CA VAL A 89 16.64 -1.04 5.68
C VAL A 89 17.76 -0.04 5.48
N GLU A 90 17.43 1.16 5.02
CA GLU A 90 18.42 2.17 4.66
C GLU A 90 19.30 2.56 5.87
N ASN A 91 18.73 2.54 7.08
CA ASN A 91 19.48 2.74 8.32
C ASN A 91 20.28 1.50 8.79
N LEU A 92 19.95 0.31 8.31
CA LEU A 92 20.62 -0.95 8.65
C LEU A 92 21.74 -1.33 7.67
N THR A 93 21.75 -0.76 6.47
CA THR A 93 22.83 -0.88 5.49
C THR A 93 23.80 0.30 5.63
N PRO A 94 25.03 0.11 6.15
CA PRO A 94 26.03 1.17 6.26
C PRO A 94 26.60 1.62 4.90
#